data_AF-A0A3C7VXB9-F1
#
_entry.id   AF-A0A3C7VXB9-F1
#
_cell.length_a   1.000
_cell.length_b   1.000
_cell.length_c   1.000
_cell.angle_alpha   90.00
_cell.angle_beta   90.00
_cell.angle_gamma   90.00
#
_symmetry.space_group_name_H-M   'P 1'
#
loop_
_entity.id
_entity.type
_entity.pdbx_description
1 polymer ?
#
loop_
_entity_poly.entity_id
_entity_poly.type
_entity_poly.pdbx_seq_one_letter_code
_entity_poly.pdbx_strand_id
1 'polypeptide(L)'
;LAAMTGGVVDGWSAAGPVRTLLDLRIPLDDRSEPVVTVDASADGALLRVQPGGLVFENLSGRVGYASGSGFSSDDLVGTLWGSPVSASLSQAGADAPLALRFAGKGLPMAALFDWLQLDIPAVASGEADAFGDLLLRRDQPA
;
A
#
# COMPACT_ATOMS: atom_id res chain seq x y z
N LEU A 1 6.15 14.33 -4.17
CA LEU A 1 6.09 12.86 -3.94
C LEU A 1 5.68 12.13 -5.20
N ALA A 2 4.53 12.43 -5.81
CA ALA A 2 4.03 11.82 -7.05
C ALA A 2 5.06 11.66 -8.19
N ALA A 3 5.75 12.74 -8.56
CA ALA A 3 6.79 12.70 -9.60
C ALA A 3 8.01 11.82 -9.24
N MET A 4 8.25 11.58 -7.95
CA MET A 4 9.43 10.86 -7.45
C MET A 4 9.14 9.38 -7.24
N THR A 5 7.91 9.02 -6.89
CA THR A 5 7.44 7.62 -6.86
C THR A 5 7.13 7.06 -8.24
N GLY A 6 7.33 7.86 -9.31
CA GLY A 6 6.94 7.53 -10.66
C GLY A 6 5.44 7.31 -10.80
N GLY A 7 4.63 7.98 -9.98
CA GLY A 7 3.17 7.92 -10.02
C GLY A 7 2.51 6.66 -9.42
N VAL A 8 3.28 5.66 -8.99
CA VAL A 8 2.75 4.32 -8.62
C VAL A 8 1.77 4.31 -7.44
N VAL A 9 1.77 5.36 -6.62
CA VAL A 9 0.87 5.54 -5.46
C VAL A 9 0.05 6.84 -5.55
N ASP A 10 -0.07 7.46 -6.72
CA ASP A 10 -0.74 8.77 -6.85
C ASP A 10 -2.24 8.72 -6.48
N GLY A 11 -2.88 7.56 -6.66
CA GLY A 11 -4.27 7.34 -6.24
C GLY A 11 -4.42 7.01 -4.74
N TRP A 12 -3.32 6.82 -4.02
CA TRP A 12 -3.36 6.39 -2.63
C TRP A 12 -3.55 7.58 -1.70
N SER A 13 -4.27 7.38 -0.61
CA SER A 13 -4.39 8.39 0.45
C SER A 13 -4.25 7.75 1.82
N ALA A 14 -3.56 8.45 2.72
CA ALA A 14 -3.43 8.07 4.12
C ALA A 14 -3.93 9.22 5.00
N ALA A 15 -4.68 8.90 6.05
CA ALA A 15 -5.18 9.85 7.02
C ALA A 15 -5.03 9.32 8.45
N GLY A 16 -4.80 10.21 9.41
CA GLY A 16 -4.58 9.84 10.82
C GLY A 16 -3.15 10.14 11.30
N PRO A 17 -2.75 9.59 12.45
CA PRO A 17 -1.44 9.86 13.06
C PRO A 17 -0.33 9.16 12.28
N VAL A 18 0.24 9.89 11.32
CA VAL A 18 1.41 9.48 10.53
C VAL A 18 2.57 10.42 10.85
N ARG A 19 3.73 9.84 11.17
CA ARG A 19 4.99 10.58 11.35
C ARG A 19 5.93 10.22 10.21
N THR A 20 6.41 11.24 9.51
CA THR A 20 7.27 11.05 8.32
C THR A 20 8.58 11.80 8.49
N LEU A 21 9.68 11.12 8.19
CA LEU A 21 11.00 11.68 8.01
C LEU A 21 11.33 11.69 6.52
N LEU A 22 11.75 12.85 6.01
CA LEU A 22 12.15 13.06 4.62
C LEU A 22 13.62 13.49 4.59
N ASP A 23 14.46 12.66 3.99
CA ASP A 23 15.82 13.03 3.57
C ASP A 23 15.80 13.31 2.07
N LEU A 24 16.20 14.53 1.70
CA LEU A 24 16.20 15.02 0.33
C LEU A 24 17.57 15.62 0.01
N ARG A 25 18.26 14.99 -0.93
CA ARG A 25 19.53 15.48 -1.47
C ARG A 25 19.29 15.95 -2.90
N ILE A 26 19.46 17.26 -3.12
CA ILE A 26 19.33 17.89 -4.43
C ILE A 26 20.74 18.25 -4.90
N PRO A 27 21.26 17.57 -5.94
CA PRO A 27 22.49 17.99 -6.60
C PRO A 27 22.37 19.41 -7.17
N LEU A 28 23.44 20.19 -7.11
CA LEU A 28 23.50 21.54 -7.70
C LEU A 28 24.03 21.53 -9.14
N ASP A 29 24.19 20.35 -9.72
CA ASP A 29 24.55 20.18 -11.11
C ASP A 29 23.31 19.84 -11.94
N ASP A 30 23.30 20.22 -13.21
CA ASP A 30 22.15 20.04 -14.10
C ASP A 30 22.01 18.60 -14.63
N ARG A 31 22.76 17.63 -14.09
CA ARG A 31 22.88 16.27 -14.67
C ARG A 31 22.43 15.16 -13.74
N SER A 32 22.49 15.39 -12.43
CA SER A 32 22.22 14.37 -11.42
C SER A 32 20.78 14.49 -10.90
N GLU A 33 20.11 13.35 -10.76
CA GLU A 33 18.77 13.31 -10.19
C GLU A 33 18.80 13.49 -8.66
N PRO A 34 17.77 14.15 -8.07
CA PRO A 34 17.62 14.20 -6.62
C PRO A 34 17.48 12.81 -6.00
N VAL A 35 18.15 12.60 -4.86
CA VAL A 35 18.03 11.36 -4.09
C VAL A 35 17.12 11.61 -2.90
N VAL A 36 16.12 10.74 -2.74
CA VAL A 36 15.12 10.81 -1.68
C VAL A 36 15.15 9.56 -0.84
N THR A 37 14.98 9.74 0.47
CA THR A 37 14.62 8.67 1.39
C THR A 37 13.48 9.15 2.27
N VAL A 38 12.44 8.33 2.40
CA VAL A 38 11.27 8.57 3.23
C VAL A 38 11.15 7.42 4.20
N ASP A 39 10.95 7.74 5.47
CA ASP A 39 10.54 6.78 6.51
C ASP A 39 9.24 7.31 7.12
N ALA A 40 8.17 6.55 6.99
CA ALA A 40 6.87 6.88 7.56
C ALA A 40 6.46 5.81 8.57
N SER A 41 5.98 6.26 9.73
CA SER A 41 5.38 5.41 10.75
C SER A 41 3.93 5.80 10.96
N ALA A 42 3.04 4.81 10.99
CA ALA A 42 1.62 4.97 11.26
C ALA A 42 1.28 4.33 12.61
N ASP A 43 0.31 4.91 13.30
CA ASP A 43 -0.24 4.39 14.56
C ASP A 43 -1.77 4.51 14.57
N GLY A 44 -2.45 3.66 13.81
CA GLY A 44 -3.89 3.74 13.62
C GLY A 44 -4.32 4.63 12.44
N ALA A 45 -3.58 4.58 11.34
CA ALA A 45 -3.92 5.32 10.12
C ALA A 45 -4.99 4.61 9.29
N LEU A 46 -5.72 5.40 8.50
CA LEU A 46 -6.61 4.95 7.44
C LEU A 46 -5.89 5.07 6.10
N LEU A 47 -5.66 3.95 5.42
CA LEU A 47 -5.04 3.88 4.10
C LEU A 47 -6.07 3.44 3.06
N ARG A 48 -6.24 4.25 2.00
CA ARG A 48 -7.03 3.90 0.81
C ARG A 48 -6.09 3.68 -0.36
N VAL A 49 -6.22 2.52 -1.00
CA VAL A 49 -5.40 2.07 -2.12
C VAL A 49 -6.22 2.20 -3.41
N GLN A 50 -5.64 2.88 -4.40
CA GLN A 50 -6.20 2.97 -5.75
C GLN A 50 -5.11 2.78 -6.81
N PRO A 51 -5.42 2.13 -7.94
CA PRO A 51 -6.68 1.43 -8.24
C PRO A 51 -6.89 0.19 -7.35
N GLY A 52 -8.13 -0.30 -7.30
CA GLY A 52 -8.48 -1.54 -6.61
C GLY A 52 -9.28 -1.35 -5.32
N GLY A 53 -9.55 -0.14 -4.83
CA GLY A 53 -10.57 0.07 -3.80
C GLY A 53 -10.36 -0.60 -2.44
N LEU A 54 -9.13 -1.04 -2.12
CA LEU A 54 -8.82 -1.60 -0.80
C LEU A 54 -8.72 -0.46 0.24
N VAL A 55 -9.33 -0.68 1.40
CA VAL A 55 -9.32 0.26 2.52
C VAL A 55 -8.83 -0.45 3.76
N PHE A 56 -7.64 -0.07 4.22
CA PHE A 56 -7.05 -0.55 5.47
C PHE A 56 -7.33 0.47 6.57
N GLU A 57 -7.90 0.02 7.67
CA GLU A 57 -8.20 0.84 8.83
C GLU A 57 -7.30 0.45 9.99
N ASN A 58 -7.07 1.37 10.93
CA ASN A 58 -6.22 1.15 12.11
C ASN A 58 -4.82 0.62 11.75
N LEU A 59 -4.27 1.08 10.62
CA LEU A 59 -2.98 0.64 10.12
C LEU A 59 -1.86 1.18 11.01
N SER A 60 -1.03 0.27 11.51
CA SER A 60 0.17 0.57 12.28
C SER A 60 1.37 -0.15 11.67
N GLY A 61 2.56 0.45 11.79
CA GLY A 61 3.80 -0.09 11.24
C GLY A 61 4.61 0.97 10.50
N ARG A 62 5.60 0.53 9.72
CA ARG A 62 6.52 1.42 8.99
C ARG A 62 6.47 1.19 7.48
N VAL A 63 6.59 2.28 6.72
CA VAL A 63 6.74 2.29 5.27
C VAL A 63 7.94 3.13 4.91
N GLY A 64 8.87 2.53 4.19
CA GLY A 64 10.04 3.19 3.63
C GLY A 64 9.90 3.41 2.12
N TYR A 65 10.53 4.46 1.62
CA TYR A 65 10.82 4.62 0.21
C TYR A 65 12.24 5.18 0.04
N ALA A 66 13.02 4.63 -0.89
CA ALA A 66 14.28 5.26 -1.30
C ALA A 66 14.42 5.23 -2.82
N SER A 67 14.94 6.30 -3.41
CA SER A 67 15.06 6.44 -4.87
C SER A 67 15.83 5.30 -5.56
N GLY A 68 16.73 4.62 -4.85
CA GLY A 68 17.47 3.48 -5.40
C GLY A 68 16.74 2.13 -5.27
N SER A 69 16.02 1.89 -4.17
CA SER A 69 15.45 0.57 -3.83
C SER A 69 13.93 0.51 -3.95
N GLY A 70 13.24 1.64 -4.07
CA GLY A 70 11.78 1.72 -4.07
C GLY A 70 11.17 1.58 -2.67
N PHE A 71 9.92 1.13 -2.63
CA PHE A 71 9.14 0.94 -1.41
C PHE A 71 9.52 -0.33 -0.64
N SER A 72 9.47 -0.20 0.69
CA SER A 72 9.55 -1.30 1.64
C SER A 72 8.60 -1.05 2.81
N SER A 73 8.30 -2.08 3.60
CA SER A 73 7.53 -1.93 4.82
C SER A 73 8.00 -2.91 5.89
N ASP A 74 7.66 -2.58 7.13
CA ASP A 74 7.96 -3.41 8.29
C ASP A 74 6.79 -3.39 9.28
N ASP A 75 6.39 -4.57 9.75
CA ASP A 75 5.30 -4.79 10.71
C ASP A 75 4.00 -4.02 10.39
N LEU A 76 3.58 -3.98 9.12
CA LEU A 76 2.30 -3.37 8.74
C LEU A 76 1.13 -4.29 9.14
N VAL A 77 0.36 -3.84 10.12
CA VAL A 77 -0.82 -4.53 10.63
C VAL A 77 -1.99 -3.58 10.74
N GLY A 78 -3.20 -4.08 10.59
CA GLY A 78 -4.40 -3.27 10.73
C GLY A 78 -5.65 -4.11 10.56
N THR A 79 -6.69 -3.48 10.01
CA THR A 79 -7.97 -4.11 9.73
C THR A 79 -8.37 -3.89 8.27
N LEU A 80 -8.93 -4.94 7.65
CA LEU A 80 -9.50 -4.92 6.31
C LEU A 80 -10.90 -5.54 6.40
N TRP A 81 -11.91 -4.81 5.97
CA TRP A 81 -13.32 -5.21 6.11
C TRP A 81 -13.72 -5.58 7.54
N GLY A 82 -13.16 -4.87 8.53
CA GLY A 82 -13.39 -5.09 9.96
C GLY A 82 -12.59 -6.25 10.58
N SER A 83 -11.84 -7.03 9.79
CA SER A 83 -11.06 -8.17 10.29
C SER A 83 -9.56 -7.87 10.35
N PRO A 84 -8.81 -8.42 11.33
CA PRO A 84 -7.36 -8.21 11.42
C PRO A 84 -6.59 -8.72 10.20
N VAL A 85 -5.64 -7.94 9.74
CA VAL A 85 -4.80 -8.24 8.57
C VAL A 85 -3.35 -7.84 8.81
N SER A 86 -2.41 -8.63 8.29
CA SER A 86 -1.02 -8.21 8.09
C SER A 86 -0.83 -7.84 6.63
N ALA A 87 -0.11 -6.75 6.36
CA ALA A 87 0.20 -6.29 5.01
C ALA A 87 1.72 -6.13 4.81
N SER A 88 2.14 -6.04 3.56
CA SER A 88 3.51 -5.66 3.21
C SER A 88 3.56 -4.92 1.89
N LEU A 89 4.47 -3.96 1.79
CA LEU A 89 4.82 -3.23 0.58
C LEU A 89 6.26 -3.61 0.21
N SER A 90 6.47 -3.97 -1.06
CA SER A 90 7.82 -4.27 -1.54
C SER A 90 7.99 -3.89 -3.01
N GLN A 91 9.19 -3.42 -3.33
CA GLN A 91 9.70 -3.25 -4.67
C GLN A 91 11.11 -3.83 -4.76
N ALA A 92 11.44 -4.44 -5.90
CA ALA A 92 12.81 -4.91 -6.17
C ALA A 92 13.77 -3.78 -6.59
N GLY A 93 13.24 -2.58 -6.80
CA GLY A 93 13.92 -1.36 -7.24
C GLY A 93 12.87 -0.29 -7.56
N ALA A 94 13.27 0.98 -7.64
CA ALA A 94 12.30 2.07 -7.83
C ALA A 94 11.47 1.95 -9.12
N ASP A 95 12.03 1.38 -10.18
CA ASP A 95 11.35 1.13 -11.46
C ASP A 95 10.55 -0.19 -11.51
N ALA A 96 10.68 -1.04 -10.49
CA ALA A 96 9.94 -2.29 -10.43
C ALA A 96 8.47 -2.06 -10.03
N PRO A 97 7.54 -2.95 -10.40
CA PRO A 97 6.17 -2.90 -9.90
C PRO A 97 6.13 -2.90 -8.38
N LEU A 98 5.24 -2.09 -7.79
CA LEU A 98 4.96 -2.11 -6.37
C LEU A 98 4.06 -3.31 -6.05
N ALA A 99 4.52 -4.18 -5.16
CA ALA A 99 3.72 -5.28 -4.63
C ALA A 99 3.17 -4.89 -3.26
N LEU A 100 1.85 -4.77 -3.16
CA LEU A 100 1.11 -4.78 -1.91
C LEU A 100 0.59 -6.20 -1.68
N ARG A 101 1.04 -6.84 -0.60
CA ARG A 101 0.50 -8.14 -0.18
C ARG A 101 -0.26 -7.97 1.11
N PHE A 102 -1.31 -8.76 1.30
CA PHE A 102 -1.99 -8.85 2.59
C PHE A 102 -2.39 -10.29 2.89
N ALA A 103 -2.48 -10.61 4.17
CA ALA A 103 -2.97 -11.87 4.68
C ALA A 103 -3.84 -11.61 5.91
N GLY A 104 -5.08 -12.09 5.87
CA GLY A 104 -6.06 -11.93 6.92
C GLY A 104 -6.63 -13.27 7.34
N LYS A 105 -7.01 -13.36 8.61
CA LYS A 105 -7.76 -14.49 9.13
C LYS A 105 -9.19 -14.07 9.40
N GLY A 106 -10.13 -14.94 9.08
CA GLY A 106 -11.54 -14.67 9.26
C GLY A 106 -12.03 -13.43 8.51
N LEU A 107 -11.61 -13.23 7.26
CA LEU A 107 -12.13 -12.13 6.43
C LEU A 107 -13.58 -12.42 6.02
N PRO A 108 -14.51 -11.44 6.08
CA PRO A 108 -15.89 -11.66 5.66
C PRO A 108 -15.95 -12.00 4.17
N MET A 109 -16.48 -13.18 3.82
CA MET A 109 -16.53 -13.63 2.42
C MET A 109 -17.35 -12.68 1.54
N ALA A 110 -18.43 -12.12 2.07
CA ALA A 110 -19.26 -11.17 1.33
C ALA A 110 -18.45 -9.93 0.89
N ALA A 111 -17.62 -9.37 1.77
CA ALA A 111 -16.77 -8.21 1.44
C ALA A 111 -15.66 -8.57 0.45
N LEU A 112 -15.07 -9.76 0.59
CA LEU A 112 -14.09 -10.27 -0.38
C LEU A 112 -14.70 -10.41 -1.78
N PHE A 113 -15.90 -10.98 -1.89
CA PHE A 113 -16.55 -11.17 -3.18
C PHE A 113 -17.06 -9.87 -3.81
N ASP A 114 -17.57 -8.95 -2.99
CA ASP A 114 -17.91 -7.59 -3.42
C ASP A 114 -16.68 -6.87 -4.00
N TRP A 115 -15.55 -6.95 -3.30
CA TRP A 115 -14.28 -6.38 -3.75
C TRP A 115 -13.78 -6.98 -5.07
N LEU A 116 -13.90 -8.31 -5.23
CA LEU A 116 -13.55 -9.02 -6.46
C LEU A 116 -14.56 -8.79 -7.60
N GLN A 117 -15.68 -8.09 -7.34
CA GLN A 117 -16.78 -7.87 -8.27
C GLN A 117 -17.34 -9.19 -8.84
N LEU A 118 -17.38 -10.23 -8.00
CA LEU A 118 -17.92 -11.52 -8.40
C LEU A 118 -19.41 -11.56 -8.09
N ASP A 119 -20.22 -11.75 -9.13
CA ASP A 119 -21.65 -12.05 -9.02
C ASP A 119 -21.84 -13.48 -8.49
N ILE A 120 -21.66 -13.65 -7.18
CA ILE A 120 -21.95 -14.92 -6.50
C ILE A 120 -23.35 -14.81 -5.88
N PRO A 121 -24.22 -15.83 -6.02
CA PRO A 121 -25.49 -15.85 -5.29
C PRO A 121 -25.24 -15.68 -3.77
N ALA A 122 -26.22 -15.10 -3.06
CA ALA A 122 -26.20 -14.69 -1.65
C ALA A 122 -25.85 -15.79 -0.60
N VAL A 123 -25.37 -16.95 -1.05
CA VAL A 123 -25.04 -18.15 -0.27
C VAL A 123 -23.58 -18.13 0.22
N ALA A 124 -22.72 -17.28 -0.37
CA ALA A 124 -21.34 -17.09 0.09
C ALA A 124 -21.32 -16.26 1.39
N SER A 125 -21.59 -16.92 2.51
CA SER A 125 -21.67 -16.32 3.84
C SER A 125 -20.72 -17.01 4.81
N GLY A 126 -20.11 -16.22 5.70
CA GLY A 126 -19.11 -16.69 6.66
C GLY A 126 -17.79 -15.95 6.51
N GLU A 127 -16.76 -16.51 7.12
CA GLU A 127 -15.42 -15.96 7.19
C GLU A 127 -14.41 -16.92 6.54
N ALA A 128 -13.38 -16.37 5.90
CA ALA A 128 -12.32 -17.15 5.27
C ALA A 128 -10.95 -16.57 5.60
N ASP A 129 -9.98 -17.45 5.83
CA ASP A 129 -8.57 -17.07 5.78
C ASP A 129 -8.20 -16.82 4.32
N ALA A 130 -7.67 -15.63 4.04
CA ALA A 130 -7.35 -15.23 2.68
C ALA A 130 -6.09 -14.38 2.63
N PHE A 131 -5.42 -14.44 1.48
CA PHE A 131 -4.30 -13.59 1.14
C PHE A 131 -4.52 -13.03 -0.26
N GLY A 132 -3.89 -11.89 -0.54
CA GLY A 132 -3.99 -11.24 -1.83
C GLY A 132 -2.73 -10.46 -2.16
N ASP A 133 -2.42 -10.42 -3.46
CA ASP A 133 -1.31 -9.69 -4.02
C ASP A 133 -1.84 -8.68 -5.05
N LEU A 134 -1.59 -7.40 -4.80
CA LEU A 134 -1.86 -6.31 -5.74
C LEU A 134 -0.52 -5.82 -6.32
N LEU A 135 -0.37 -5.97 -7.63
CA LEU A 135 0.81 -5.50 -8.36
C LEU A 135 0.46 -4.21 -9.12
N LEU A 136 1.11 -3.12 -8.72
CA LEU A 136 0.91 -1.79 -9.30
C LEU A 136 2.09 -1.42 -10.19
N ARG A 137 1.78 -0.97 -11.40
CA ARG A 137 2.74 -0.51 -12.39
C ARG A 137 2.60 1.00 -12.57
N ARG A 138 3.71 1.70 -12.81
CA ARG A 138 3.73 3.17 -13.00
C ARG A 138 2.80 3.67 -14.13
N ASP A 139 2.52 2.83 -15.12
CA ASP A 139 1.88 3.26 -16.38
C ASP A 139 0.43 2.77 -16.53
N GLN A 140 -0.18 2.23 -15.47
CA GLN A 140 -1.57 1.78 -15.53
C GLN A 140 -2.49 2.95 -15.16
N PRO A 141 -3.34 3.46 -16.08
CA PRO A 141 -4.26 4.54 -15.76
C PRO A 141 -5.20 4.09 -14.63
N ALA A 142 -5.50 5.04 -13.74
CA ALA A 142 -6.48 4.88 -12.67
C ALA A 142 -7.88 4.56 -13.22
#